data_AF-A0A2D6AN26-F1
#
_entry.id   AF-A0A2D6AN26-F1
#
_cell.length_a   1.000
_cell.length_b   1.000
_cell.length_c   1.000
_cell.angle_alpha   90.00
_cell.angle_beta   90.00
_cell.angle_gamma   90.00
#
_symmetry.space_group_name_H-M   'P 1'
#
loop_
_entity.id
_entity.type
_entity.pdbx_description
1 polymer ?
#
loop_
_entity_poly.entity_id
_entity_poly.type
_entity_poly.pdbx_seq_one_letter_code
_entity_poly.pdbx_strand_id
1 'polypeptide(L)'
;MSNTKIDNMLNQYKNSQEKIDDFGELLDSIEASDDKKKLLWKEIYQNAVIDRENAGMLFTDAFKQMQIGTAEHVSLGSTLAKYIERMCKSNEQILRLTELITKSEERTSRINPDELFDKIGN
;
A
#
# COMPACT_ATOMS: atom_id res chain seq x y z
N MET A 1 -8.31 23.45 -21.31
CA MET A 1 -8.06 21.99 -21.21
C MET A 1 -6.93 21.61 -20.23
N SER A 2 -6.02 22.50 -19.81
CA SER A 2 -4.94 22.13 -18.85
C SER A 2 -5.37 22.01 -17.39
N ASN A 3 -6.33 22.82 -16.91
CA ASN A 3 -6.77 22.79 -15.50
C ASN A 3 -7.31 21.42 -15.08
N THR A 4 -8.13 20.77 -15.92
CA THR A 4 -8.78 19.50 -15.56
C THR A 4 -7.80 18.35 -15.31
N LYS A 5 -6.66 18.30 -16.02
CA LYS A 5 -5.65 17.24 -15.81
C LYS A 5 -4.92 17.44 -14.48
N ILE A 6 -4.60 18.68 -14.15
CA ILE A 6 -3.96 19.05 -12.88
C ILE A 6 -4.91 18.78 -11.72
N ASP A 7 -6.20 19.17 -11.85
CA ASP A 7 -7.23 18.91 -10.83
C ASP A 7 -7.38 17.41 -10.54
N ASN A 8 -7.38 16.58 -11.58
CA ASN A 8 -7.45 15.12 -11.42
C ASN A 8 -6.22 14.55 -10.71
N MET A 9 -5.02 15.02 -11.04
CA MET A 9 -3.80 14.59 -10.35
C MET A 9 -3.81 15.02 -8.88
N LEU A 10 -4.27 16.24 -8.58
CA LEU A 10 -4.40 16.74 -7.21
C LEU A 10 -5.41 15.91 -6.41
N ASN A 11 -6.55 15.56 -7.00
CA ASN A 11 -7.54 14.71 -6.35
C ASN A 11 -7.00 13.30 -6.09
N GLN A 12 -6.29 12.69 -7.04
CA GLN A 12 -5.65 11.39 -6.85
C GLN A 12 -4.59 11.43 -5.74
N TYR A 13 -3.78 12.49 -5.71
CA TYR A 13 -2.79 12.69 -4.66
C TYR A 13 -3.45 12.80 -3.29
N LYS A 14 -4.51 13.63 -3.16
CA LYS A 14 -5.27 13.76 -1.91
C LYS A 14 -5.83 12.43 -1.44
N ASN A 15 -6.50 11.68 -2.32
CA ASN A 15 -7.05 10.37 -1.99
C ASN A 15 -5.97 9.37 -1.56
N SER A 16 -4.78 9.46 -2.14
CA SER A 16 -3.65 8.60 -1.78
C SER A 16 -3.10 8.98 -0.41
N GLN A 17 -2.98 10.28 -0.14
CA GLN A 17 -2.53 10.80 1.14
C GLN A 17 -3.50 10.46 2.26
N GLU A 18 -4.82 10.62 2.04
CA GLU A 18 -5.86 10.21 3.00
C GLU A 18 -5.70 8.74 3.39
N LYS A 19 -5.54 7.83 2.41
CA LYS A 19 -5.31 6.40 2.71
C LYS A 19 -4.04 6.15 3.54
N ILE A 20 -2.98 6.92 3.30
CA ILE A 20 -1.70 6.79 4.01
C ILE A 20 -1.85 7.30 5.45
N ASP A 21 -2.54 8.42 5.63
CA ASP A 21 -2.80 9.02 6.93
C ASP A 21 -3.71 8.11 7.77
N ASP A 22 -4.82 7.62 7.19
CA ASP A 22 -5.74 6.66 7.83
C ASP A 22 -5.01 5.39 8.28
N PHE A 23 -4.11 4.86 7.45
CA PHE A 23 -3.30 3.70 7.81
C PHE A 23 -2.31 4.04 8.94
N GLY A 24 -1.73 5.23 8.91
CA GLY A 24 -0.86 5.73 9.97
C GLY A 24 -1.56 5.80 11.31
N GLU A 25 -2.78 6.35 11.34
CA GLU A 25 -3.63 6.44 12.53
C GLU A 25 -4.03 5.06 13.06
N LEU A 26 -4.44 4.16 12.16
CA LEU A 26 -4.76 2.77 12.51
C LEU A 26 -3.55 2.09 13.18
N LEU A 27 -2.36 2.27 12.62
CA LEU A 27 -1.15 1.65 13.13
C LEU A 27 -0.70 2.24 14.47
N ASP A 28 -0.90 3.54 14.67
CA ASP A 28 -0.60 4.20 15.93
C ASP A 28 -1.51 3.71 17.06
N SER A 29 -2.75 3.32 16.75
CA SER A 29 -3.69 2.70 17.70
C SER A 29 -3.24 1.32 18.24
N ILE A 30 -2.25 0.68 17.60
CA ILE A 30 -1.72 -0.62 18.04
C ILE A 30 -0.69 -0.39 19.16
N GLU A 31 -1.12 -0.42 20.42
CA GLU A 31 -0.25 -0.19 21.60
C GLU A 31 0.92 -1.20 21.70
N ALA A 32 0.71 -2.41 21.19
CA ALA A 32 1.58 -3.57 21.33
C ALA A 32 2.84 -3.60 20.43
N SER A 33 3.09 -2.54 19.65
CA SER A 33 4.09 -2.54 18.57
C SER A 33 5.20 -1.49 18.80
N ASP A 34 6.46 -1.91 18.58
CA ASP A 34 7.65 -1.03 18.57
C ASP A 34 7.52 0.10 17.53
N ASP A 35 7.74 1.34 17.95
CA ASP A 35 7.68 2.55 17.11
C ASP A 35 8.55 2.46 15.86
N LYS A 36 9.71 1.79 15.93
CA LYS A 36 10.57 1.58 14.75
C LYS A 36 9.93 0.66 13.72
N LYS A 37 9.20 -0.36 14.16
CA LYS A 37 8.44 -1.24 13.25
C LYS A 37 7.27 -0.51 12.65
N LYS A 38 6.57 0.31 13.45
CA LYS A 38 5.47 1.14 12.96
C LYS A 38 5.93 2.08 11.85
N LEU A 39 7.08 2.75 12.05
CA LEU A 39 7.66 3.62 11.04
C LEU A 39 7.91 2.88 9.71
N LEU A 40 8.56 1.70 9.78
CA LEU A 40 8.83 0.89 8.60
C LEU A 40 7.55 0.43 7.89
N TRP A 41 6.52 0.06 8.64
CA TRP A 41 5.23 -0.32 8.09
C TRP A 41 4.53 0.84 7.38
N LYS A 42 4.60 2.06 7.94
CA LYS A 42 4.11 3.28 7.27
C LYS A 42 4.85 3.53 5.96
N GLU A 43 6.19 3.42 5.96
CA GLU A 43 7.00 3.58 4.74
C GLU A 43 6.67 2.53 3.67
N ILE A 44 6.50 1.27 4.05
CA ILE A 44 6.14 0.18 3.12
C ILE A 44 4.76 0.44 2.52
N TYR A 45 3.78 0.82 3.34
CA TYR A 45 2.43 1.11 2.87
C TYR A 45 2.41 2.32 1.94
N GLN A 46 3.06 3.41 2.33
CA GLN A 46 3.19 4.62 1.51
C GLN A 46 3.80 4.29 0.14
N ASN A 47 4.91 3.54 0.10
CA ASN A 47 5.53 3.13 -1.15
C ASN A 47 4.58 2.30 -2.02
N ALA A 48 3.86 1.33 -1.44
CA ALA A 48 2.93 0.50 -2.19
C ALA A 48 1.77 1.32 -2.78
N VAL A 49 1.20 2.28 -2.03
CA VAL A 49 0.13 3.16 -2.50
C VAL A 49 0.63 4.06 -3.64
N ILE A 50 1.76 4.73 -3.45
CA ILE A 50 2.32 5.66 -4.45
C ILE A 50 2.68 4.92 -5.73
N ASP A 51 3.35 3.77 -5.64
CA ASP A 51 3.73 2.99 -6.82
C ASP A 51 2.52 2.47 -7.59
N ARG A 52 1.47 2.05 -6.87
CA ARG A 52 0.23 1.58 -7.49
C ARG A 52 -0.46 2.70 -8.27
N GLU A 53 -0.56 3.89 -7.68
CA GLU A 53 -1.21 5.05 -8.30
C GLU A 53 -0.42 5.55 -9.51
N ASN A 54 0.91 5.63 -9.40
CA ASN A 54 1.78 5.98 -10.51
C ASN A 54 1.64 4.99 -11.68
N ALA A 55 1.64 3.69 -11.40
CA ALA A 55 1.42 2.67 -12.42
C ALA A 55 0.02 2.76 -13.04
N GLY A 56 -1.02 3.00 -12.24
CA GLY A 56 -2.39 3.19 -12.73
C GLY A 56 -2.55 4.42 -13.62
N MET A 57 -1.87 5.51 -13.29
CA MET A 57 -1.85 6.74 -14.09
C MET A 57 -1.19 6.49 -15.45
N LEU A 58 0.00 5.87 -15.47
CA LEU A 58 0.71 5.53 -16.70
C LEU A 58 -0.06 4.52 -17.54
N PHE A 59 -0.70 3.54 -16.91
CA PHE A 59 -1.60 2.59 -17.56
C PHE A 59 -2.75 3.33 -18.24
N THR A 60 -3.43 4.22 -17.53
CA THR A 60 -4.58 4.96 -18.06
C THR A 60 -4.17 5.83 -19.26
N ASP A 61 -3.01 6.48 -19.19
CA ASP A 61 -2.50 7.30 -20.28
C ASP A 61 -2.14 6.45 -21.52
N ALA A 62 -1.39 5.36 -21.33
CA ALA A 62 -1.05 4.44 -22.41
C ALA A 62 -2.28 3.75 -23.00
N PHE A 63 -3.25 3.37 -22.17
CA PHE A 63 -4.49 2.73 -22.61
C PHE A 63 -5.34 3.66 -23.47
N LYS A 64 -5.40 4.96 -23.14
CA LYS A 64 -6.08 5.97 -23.97
C LYS A 64 -5.43 6.17 -25.34
N GLN A 65 -4.12 5.96 -25.42
CA GLN A 65 -3.37 6.04 -26.69
C GLN A 65 -3.49 4.76 -27.52
N MET A 66 -3.84 3.63 -26.89
CA MET A 66 -4.06 2.35 -27.57
C MET A 66 -5.39 2.41 -28.34
N GLN A 67 -5.31 2.71 -29.64
CA GLN A 67 -6.46 2.60 -30.55
C GLN A 67 -6.81 1.13 -30.81
N ILE A 68 -7.99 0.88 -31.41
CA ILE A 68 -8.43 -0.45 -31.81
C ILE A 68 -7.63 -0.86 -33.06
N GLY A 69 -6.44 -1.41 -32.86
CA GLY A 69 -5.53 -1.79 -33.94
C GLY A 69 -4.48 -2.78 -33.48
N THR A 70 -4.14 -3.74 -34.34
CA THR A 70 -3.12 -4.76 -34.05
C THR A 70 -1.73 -4.15 -33.87
N ALA A 71 -1.42 -3.03 -34.52
CA ALA A 71 -0.13 -2.36 -34.39
C ALA A 71 0.07 -1.75 -32.99
N GLU A 72 -0.96 -1.10 -32.46
CA GLU A 72 -0.97 -0.49 -31.12
C GLU A 72 -0.93 -1.58 -30.03
N HIS A 73 -1.61 -2.70 -30.24
CA HIS A 73 -1.51 -3.85 -29.35
C HIS A 73 -0.08 -4.42 -29.27
N VAL A 74 0.62 -4.50 -30.41
CA VAL A 74 2.02 -4.96 -30.44
C VAL A 74 2.95 -3.95 -29.76
N SER A 75 2.75 -2.64 -29.94
CA SER A 75 3.64 -1.62 -29.41
C SER A 75 3.40 -1.29 -27.92
N LEU A 76 2.13 -1.20 -27.48
CA LEU A 76 1.76 -0.80 -26.12
C LEU A 76 1.36 -1.96 -25.22
N GLY A 77 0.96 -3.11 -25.77
CA GLY A 77 0.44 -4.24 -24.99
C GLY A 77 1.41 -4.73 -23.91
N SER A 78 2.69 -4.87 -24.25
CA SER A 78 3.72 -5.29 -23.28
C SER A 78 3.97 -4.25 -22.18
N THR A 79 3.83 -2.96 -22.49
CA THR A 79 3.97 -1.86 -21.54
C THR A 79 2.79 -1.82 -20.57
N LEU A 80 1.56 -1.96 -21.10
CA LEU A 80 0.35 -2.04 -20.29
C LEU A 80 0.39 -3.24 -19.32
N ALA A 81 0.85 -4.40 -19.79
CA ALA A 81 1.05 -5.57 -18.95
C ALA A 81 2.01 -5.28 -17.78
N LYS A 82 3.14 -4.60 -18.04
CA LYS A 82 4.11 -4.22 -16.99
C LYS A 82 3.50 -3.28 -15.93
N TYR A 83 2.63 -2.35 -16.32
CA TYR A 83 1.95 -1.49 -15.35
C TYR A 83 0.95 -2.28 -14.50
N ILE A 84 0.22 -3.23 -15.09
CA ILE A 84 -0.65 -4.15 -14.35
C ILE A 84 0.17 -4.99 -13.37
N GLU A 85 1.27 -5.59 -13.82
CA GLU A 85 2.17 -6.36 -12.96
C GLU A 85 2.71 -5.53 -11.79
N ARG A 86 3.05 -4.25 -12.02
CA ARG A 86 3.49 -3.35 -10.96
C ARG A 86 2.39 -3.12 -9.93
N MET A 87 1.15 -2.85 -10.37
CA MET A 87 0.00 -2.71 -9.47
C MET A 87 -0.28 -4.00 -8.69
N CYS A 88 -0.15 -5.18 -9.31
CA CYS A 88 -0.25 -6.47 -8.63
C CYS A 88 0.82 -6.62 -7.54
N LYS A 89 2.08 -6.26 -7.83
CA LYS A 89 3.16 -6.29 -6.84
C LYS A 89 2.92 -5.37 -5.66
N SER A 90 2.37 -4.17 -5.88
CA SER A 90 1.96 -3.29 -4.78
C SER A 90 0.88 -3.93 -3.90
N ASN A 91 -0.06 -4.67 -4.49
CA ASN A 91 -1.07 -5.40 -3.71
C ASN A 91 -0.46 -6.53 -2.88
N GLU A 92 0.48 -7.27 -3.46
CA GLU A 92 1.23 -8.29 -2.73
C GLU A 92 2.03 -7.70 -1.56
N GLN A 93 2.60 -6.50 -1.72
CA GLN A 93 3.28 -5.80 -0.62
C GLN A 93 2.31 -5.45 0.51
N ILE A 94 1.12 -4.93 0.19
CA ILE A 94 0.09 -4.61 1.19
C ILE A 94 -0.37 -5.88 1.91
N LEU A 95 -0.62 -6.98 1.19
CA LEU A 95 -1.01 -8.26 1.80
C LEU A 95 0.07 -8.79 2.76
N ARG A 96 1.34 -8.77 2.34
CA ARG A 96 2.46 -9.17 3.19
C ARG A 96 2.59 -8.27 4.42
N LEU A 97 2.33 -6.98 4.27
CA LEU A 97 2.32 -6.04 5.39
C LEU A 97 1.23 -6.41 6.40
N THR A 98 0.01 -6.69 5.95
CA THR A 98 -1.09 -7.16 6.81
C THR A 98 -0.71 -8.43 7.57
N GLU A 99 -0.08 -9.40 6.89
CA GLU A 99 0.40 -10.62 7.56
C GLU A 99 1.47 -10.33 8.63
N LEU A 100 2.39 -9.41 8.36
CA LEU A 100 3.45 -9.03 9.31
C LEU A 100 2.87 -8.34 10.56
N ILE A 101 1.89 -7.46 10.37
CA ILE A 101 1.19 -6.78 11.47
C ILE A 101 0.44 -7.80 12.32
N THR A 102 -0.38 -8.65 11.68
CA THR A 102 -1.15 -9.71 12.36
C THR A 102 -0.24 -10.62 13.19
N LYS A 103 0.88 -11.10 12.61
CA LYS A 103 1.87 -11.93 13.32
C LYS A 103 2.55 -11.20 14.47
N SER A 104 2.67 -9.88 14.40
CA SER A 104 3.24 -9.08 15.49
C SER A 104 2.25 -8.97 16.65
N GLU A 105 0.98 -8.72 16.36
CA GLU A 105 -0.09 -8.65 17.37
C GLU A 105 -0.28 -9.99 18.09
N GLU A 106 -0.26 -11.11 17.34
CA GLU A 106 -0.32 -12.45 17.92
C GLU A 106 0.83 -12.73 18.90
N ARG A 107 2.05 -12.25 18.63
CA ARG A 107 3.20 -12.45 19.54
C ARG A 107 3.01 -11.68 20.85
N THR A 108 2.48 -10.46 20.79
CA THR A 108 2.24 -9.67 22.01
C THR A 108 1.08 -10.24 22.83
N SER A 109 0.11 -10.91 22.19
CA SER A 109 -0.99 -11.58 22.89
C SER A 109 -0.61 -12.89 23.61
N ARG A 110 0.58 -13.45 23.35
CA ARG A 110 1.09 -14.62 24.09
C ARG A 110 1.64 -14.16 25.44
N ILE A 111 0.78 -14.18 26.44
CA ILE A 111 1.15 -13.97 27.85
C ILE A 111 2.29 -14.93 28.22
N ASN A 112 3.41 -14.39 28.70
CA ASN A 112 4.51 -15.19 29.21
C ASN A 112 4.03 -15.93 30.48
N PRO A 113 4.08 -17.27 30.53
CA PRO A 113 3.65 -18.03 31.72
C PRO A 113 4.34 -17.56 33.00
N ASP A 114 5.62 -17.18 32.89
CA ASP A 114 6.40 -16.70 34.04
C ASP A 114 5.86 -15.36 34.58
N GLU A 115 5.42 -14.45 33.71
CA GLU A 115 4.75 -13.19 34.12
C GLU A 115 3.37 -13.45 34.74
N LEU A 116 2.71 -14.56 34.36
CA LEU A 116 1.44 -14.97 34.96
C LEU A 116 1.66 -15.51 36.38
N PHE A 117 2.74 -16.27 36.61
CA PHE A 117 3.11 -16.77 37.93
C PHE A 117 3.50 -15.65 38.89
N ASP A 118 4.24 -14.64 38.41
CA ASP A 118 4.62 -13.46 39.21
C ASP A 118 3.40 -12.63 39.64
N LYS A 119 2.32 -12.62 38.85
CA LYS A 119 1.06 -11.92 39.20
C LYS A 119 0.16 -12.67 40.17
N ILE A 120 0.33 -13.98 40.34
CA ILE A 120 -0.44 -14.80 41.29
C ILE A 120 0.28 -14.89 42.65
N GLY A 121 1.60 -14.64 42.69
CA GLY A 121 2.44 -14.75 43.88
C GLY A 121 2.47 -13.54 44.82
N ASN A 122 1.62 -12.52 44.63
CA ASN A 122 1.43 -11.39 45.55
C ASN A 122 0.00 -11.35 46.10
#